data_AF-A0A952EAZ5-F1
#
_entry.id   AF-A0A952EAZ5-F1
#
_cell.length_a   1.000
_cell.length_b   1.000
_cell.length_c   1.000
_cell.angle_alpha   90.00
_cell.angle_beta   90.00
_cell.angle_gamma   90.00
#
_symmetry.space_group_name_H-M   'P 1'
#
loop_
_entity.id
_entity.type
_entity.pdbx_description
1 polymer ?
#
loop_
_entity_poly.entity_id
_entity_poly.type
_entity_poly.pdbx_seq_one_letter_code
_entity_poly.pdbx_strand_id
1 'polypeptide(L)'
;MFDKEDIIYSYTRSQAIEDGSLIDVTQMAKEAGIKYPVAVTKAVWDTYITPDEELISLGQSINGRLWDVLWIFRTLASHKSRDTLFFRVYFLMDRYTKPKFVTLKALIHPGDNLEPVITIMLPGED
;
A
#
# COMPACT_ATOMS: atom_id res chain seq x y z
N MET A 1 -17.51 36.52 11.25
CA MET A 1 -16.62 36.80 10.10
C MET A 1 -15.48 35.81 10.27
N PHE A 2 -15.35 34.82 9.40
CA PHE A 2 -14.19 33.92 9.43
C PHE A 2 -13.09 34.58 8.60
N ASP A 3 -11.96 34.83 9.24
CA ASP A 3 -10.80 35.46 8.63
C ASP A 3 -10.14 34.51 7.63
N LYS A 4 -9.39 35.11 6.70
CA LYS A 4 -8.72 34.47 5.56
C LYS A 4 -7.57 33.51 5.95
N GLU A 5 -7.48 33.14 7.22
CA GLU A 5 -6.38 32.39 7.84
C GLU A 5 -6.74 30.95 8.27
N ASP A 6 -7.99 30.49 8.10
CA ASP A 6 -8.35 29.06 8.23
C ASP A 6 -8.04 28.26 6.95
N ILE A 7 -6.84 28.46 6.38
CA ILE A 7 -6.35 27.59 5.30
C ILE A 7 -5.82 26.31 5.96
N ILE A 8 -6.71 25.34 6.16
CA ILE A 8 -6.32 23.94 6.29
C ILE A 8 -5.77 23.56 4.92
N TYR A 9 -4.45 23.54 4.76
CA TYR A 9 -3.84 23.00 3.55
C TYR A 9 -4.23 21.52 3.45
N SER A 10 -5.21 21.24 2.59
CA SER A 10 -5.65 19.87 2.32
C SER A 10 -4.59 19.21 1.45
N TYR A 11 -3.70 18.46 2.07
CA TYR A 11 -2.73 17.63 1.35
C TYR A 11 -3.48 16.52 0.61
N THR A 12 -3.42 16.54 -0.72
CA THR A 12 -4.23 15.67 -1.58
C THR A 12 -3.52 14.35 -1.86
N ARG A 13 -4.28 13.31 -2.22
CA ARG A 13 -3.70 12.03 -2.64
C ARG A 13 -2.81 12.20 -3.86
N SER A 14 -3.22 13.04 -4.82
CA SER A 14 -2.42 13.33 -6.01
C SER A 14 -1.09 13.97 -5.66
N GLN A 15 -1.06 14.90 -4.69
CA GLN A 15 0.19 15.50 -4.19
C GLN A 15 1.09 14.45 -3.55
N ALA A 16 0.53 13.57 -2.72
CA ALA A 16 1.28 12.48 -2.09
C ALA A 16 1.86 11.48 -3.10
N ILE A 17 1.21 11.31 -4.26
CA ILE A 17 1.76 10.50 -5.35
C ILE A 17 2.86 11.26 -6.11
N GLU A 18 2.66 12.55 -6.36
CA GLU A 18 3.62 13.39 -7.07
C GLU A 18 4.94 13.54 -6.31
N ASP A 19 4.89 13.68 -4.98
CA ASP A 19 6.09 13.76 -4.14
C ASP A 19 6.67 12.38 -3.75
N GLY A 20 6.00 11.29 -4.13
CA GLY A 20 6.45 9.92 -3.91
C GLY A 20 6.24 9.38 -2.50
N SER A 21 5.47 10.08 -1.65
CA SER A 21 5.03 9.54 -0.35
C SER A 21 4.07 8.35 -0.52
N LEU A 22 3.28 8.36 -1.59
CA LEU A 22 2.43 7.27 -2.05
C LEU A 22 2.88 6.79 -3.44
N ILE A 23 2.97 5.47 -3.62
CA ILE A 23 3.26 4.85 -4.90
C ILE A 23 1.96 4.28 -5.44
N ASP A 24 1.53 4.76 -6.62
CA ASP A 24 0.35 4.24 -7.29
C ASP A 24 0.61 2.84 -7.85
N VAL A 25 -0.16 1.85 -7.37
CA VAL A 25 -0.08 0.45 -7.80
C VAL A 25 -1.39 -0.01 -8.42
N THR A 26 -2.25 0.93 -8.81
CA THR A 26 -3.61 0.68 -9.32
C THR A 26 -3.62 -0.27 -10.52
N GLN A 27 -2.64 -0.19 -11.42
CA GLN A 27 -2.59 -1.07 -12.58
C GLN A 27 -2.50 -2.56 -12.17
N MET A 28 -1.54 -2.93 -11.33
CA MET A 28 -1.40 -4.31 -10.86
C MET A 28 -2.54 -4.70 -9.91
N ALA A 29 -3.07 -3.76 -9.12
CA ALA A 29 -4.23 -4.00 -8.28
C ALA A 29 -5.46 -4.41 -9.10
N LYS A 30 -5.69 -3.78 -10.26
CA LYS A 30 -6.76 -4.16 -11.20
C LYS A 30 -6.55 -5.57 -11.74
N GLU A 31 -5.32 -5.95 -12.07
CA GLU A 31 -4.98 -7.32 -12.52
C GLU A 31 -5.25 -8.36 -11.41
N ALA A 32 -5.00 -8.01 -10.15
CA ALA A 32 -5.36 -8.83 -8.99
C ALA A 32 -6.87 -8.85 -8.67
N GLY A 33 -7.69 -8.10 -9.43
CA GLY A 33 -9.15 -8.03 -9.28
C GLY A 33 -9.67 -7.03 -8.26
N ILE A 34 -8.84 -6.07 -7.83
CA ILE A 34 -9.23 -4.97 -6.94
C ILE A 34 -9.84 -3.85 -7.80
N LYS A 35 -11.04 -3.39 -7.41
CA LYS A 35 -11.82 -2.43 -8.19
C LYS A 35 -11.42 -0.97 -7.96
N TYR A 36 -11.01 -0.64 -6.74
CA TYR A 36 -10.68 0.72 -6.34
C TYR A 36 -9.21 1.03 -6.65
N PRO A 37 -8.87 2.30 -6.93
CA PRO A 37 -7.46 2.72 -7.01
C PRO A 37 -6.72 2.36 -5.73
N VAL A 38 -5.49 1.87 -5.88
CA VAL A 38 -4.66 1.42 -4.75
C VAL A 38 -3.33 2.16 -4.79
N ALA A 39 -2.94 2.74 -3.66
CA ALA A 39 -1.58 3.21 -3.42
C ALA A 39 -0.96 2.47 -2.23
N VAL A 40 0.37 2.42 -2.21
CA VAL A 40 1.16 1.93 -1.07
C VAL A 40 2.05 3.05 -0.55
N THR A 41 2.28 3.13 0.75
CA THR A 41 3.22 4.11 1.31
C THR A 41 4.64 3.81 0.88
N LYS A 42 5.46 4.85 0.79
CA LYS A 42 6.89 4.73 0.52
C LYS A 42 7.60 3.79 1.49
N ALA A 43 7.23 3.83 2.78
CA ALA A 43 7.79 2.93 3.77
C ALA A 43 7.55 1.45 3.43
N VAL A 44 6.34 1.09 3.00
CA VAL A 44 6.02 -0.28 2.56
C VAL A 44 6.76 -0.62 1.26
N TRP A 45 6.81 0.32 0.31
CA TRP A 45 7.46 0.14 -0.98
C TRP A 45 8.96 -0.14 -0.86
N ASP A 46 9.68 0.75 -0.17
CA ASP A 46 11.14 0.70 -0.06
C ASP A 46 11.59 -0.45 0.84
N THR A 47 10.86 -0.72 1.95
CA THR A 47 11.31 -1.70 2.95
C THR A 47 10.97 -3.14 2.55
N TYR A 48 9.82 -3.37 1.92
CA TYR A 48 9.31 -4.74 1.75
C TYR A 48 9.09 -5.13 0.29
N ILE A 49 8.55 -4.22 -0.54
CA ILE A 49 8.24 -4.53 -1.94
C ILE A 49 9.51 -4.51 -2.80
N THR A 50 10.42 -3.58 -2.55
CA THR A 50 11.70 -3.48 -3.26
C THR A 50 12.72 -4.45 -2.65
N PRO A 51 13.07 -5.57 -3.30
CA PRO A 51 14.13 -6.44 -2.83
C PRO A 51 15.51 -5.80 -3.06
N ASP A 52 16.49 -6.17 -2.24
CA ASP A 52 17.90 -5.87 -2.51
C ASP A 52 18.48 -6.76 -3.62
N GLU A 53 19.70 -6.45 -4.07
CA GLU A 53 20.37 -7.18 -5.15
C GLU A 53 20.57 -8.68 -4.85
N GLU A 54 20.82 -9.02 -3.58
CA GLU A 54 20.99 -10.41 -3.16
C GLU A 54 19.68 -11.18 -3.33
N LEU A 55 18.56 -10.63 -2.87
CA LEU A 55 17.24 -11.22 -2.99
C LEU A 55 16.78 -11.30 -4.46
N ILE A 56 17.15 -10.32 -5.29
CA ILE A 56 16.93 -10.37 -6.74
C ILE A 56 17.66 -11.57 -7.35
N SER A 57 18.92 -11.80 -6.97
CA SER A 57 19.69 -12.96 -7.44
C SER A 57 19.08 -14.31 -7.03
N LEU A 58 18.27 -14.32 -5.97
CA LEU A 58 17.50 -15.48 -5.49
C LEU A 58 16.11 -15.61 -6.13
N GLY A 59 15.76 -14.73 -7.07
CA GLY A 59 14.50 -14.74 -7.81
C GLY A 59 13.38 -13.91 -7.22
N GLN A 60 13.63 -13.12 -6.16
CA GLN A 60 12.64 -12.15 -5.69
C GLN A 60 12.54 -10.98 -6.66
N SER A 61 11.32 -10.52 -6.92
CA SER A 61 11.08 -9.35 -7.77
C SER A 61 10.10 -8.38 -7.11
N ILE A 62 10.18 -7.11 -7.51
CA ILE A 62 9.21 -6.07 -7.13
C ILE A 62 7.79 -6.52 -7.48
N ASN A 63 7.58 -6.98 -8.72
CA ASN A 63 6.27 -7.41 -9.19
C ASN A 63 5.72 -8.61 -8.41
N GLY A 64 6.56 -9.61 -8.12
CA GLY A 64 6.12 -10.78 -7.34
C GLY A 64 5.72 -10.41 -5.92
N ARG A 65 6.54 -9.58 -5.25
CA ARG A 65 6.24 -9.13 -3.88
C ARG A 65 5.01 -8.23 -3.81
N LEU A 66 4.84 -7.32 -4.77
CA LEU A 66 3.65 -6.49 -4.87
C LEU A 66 2.41 -7.35 -5.13
N TRP A 67 2.52 -8.35 -6.02
CA TRP A 67 1.44 -9.30 -6.29
C TRP A 67 1.01 -10.05 -5.03
N ASP A 68 1.95 -10.54 -4.22
CA ASP A 68 1.64 -11.24 -2.96
C ASP A 68 0.84 -10.33 -2.00
N VAL A 69 1.25 -9.06 -1.86
CA VAL A 69 0.55 -8.08 -1.03
C VAL A 69 -0.88 -7.87 -1.50
N LEU A 70 -1.06 -7.58 -2.80
CA LEU A 70 -2.36 -7.29 -3.40
C LEU A 70 -3.28 -8.51 -3.36
N TRP A 71 -2.74 -9.70 -3.63
CA TRP A 71 -3.51 -10.94 -3.66
C TRP A 71 -4.01 -11.35 -2.27
N ILE A 72 -3.16 -11.25 -1.25
CA ILE A 72 -3.56 -11.52 0.15
C ILE A 72 -4.61 -10.51 0.59
N PHE A 73 -4.37 -9.21 0.34
CA PHE A 73 -5.35 -8.17 0.66
C PHE A 73 -6.70 -8.44 0.00
N ARG A 74 -6.73 -8.68 -1.31
CA ARG A 74 -7.95 -8.97 -2.08
C ARG A 74 -8.71 -10.16 -1.52
N THR A 75 -8.00 -11.23 -1.17
CA THR A 75 -8.59 -12.47 -0.64
C THR A 75 -9.21 -12.26 0.75
N LEU A 76 -8.64 -11.40 1.58
CA LEU A 76 -9.18 -11.11 2.91
C LEU A 76 -10.31 -10.07 2.87
N ALA A 77 -10.18 -9.06 2.00
CA ALA A 77 -11.17 -8.01 1.82
C ALA A 77 -12.52 -8.55 1.32
N SER A 78 -12.54 -9.62 0.52
CA SER A 78 -13.78 -10.23 0.02
C SER A 78 -14.69 -10.81 1.11
N HIS A 79 -14.19 -10.97 2.33
CA HIS A 79 -14.93 -11.54 3.47
C HIS A 79 -15.20 -10.54 4.59
N LYS A 80 -14.91 -9.24 4.38
CA LYS A 80 -15.00 -8.20 5.42
C LYS A 80 -15.73 -6.98 4.89
N SER A 81 -16.53 -6.35 5.76
CA SER A 81 -17.14 -5.04 5.50
C SER A 81 -16.65 -4.08 6.57
N ARG A 82 -15.43 -3.57 6.38
CA ARG A 82 -14.77 -2.59 7.24
C ARG A 82 -13.97 -1.63 6.34
N ASP A 83 -13.84 -0.40 6.78
CA ASP A 83 -13.00 0.63 6.20
C ASP A 83 -11.50 0.32 6.39
N THR A 84 -11.15 -0.30 7.51
CA THR A 84 -9.78 -0.70 7.84
C THR A 84 -9.63 -2.22 7.93
N LEU A 85 -8.59 -2.75 7.31
CA LEU A 85 -8.22 -4.17 7.35
C LEU A 85 -6.73 -4.33 7.67
N PHE A 86 -6.43 -5.09 8.73
CA PHE A 86 -5.06 -5.55 9.00
C PHE A 86 -4.86 -6.96 8.44
N PHE A 87 -3.74 -7.16 7.75
CA PHE A 87 -3.39 -8.46 7.17
C PHE A 87 -1.89 -8.71 7.25
N ARG A 88 -1.50 -9.98 7.11
CA ARG A 88 -0.09 -10.40 7.22
C ARG A 88 0.40 -10.94 5.89
N VAL A 89 1.56 -10.47 5.47
CA VAL A 89 2.26 -10.91 4.25
C VAL A 89 3.62 -11.49 4.66
N TYR A 90 4.07 -12.50 3.92
CA TYR A 90 5.39 -13.09 4.12
C TYR A 90 6.39 -12.43 3.19
N PHE A 91 7.52 -12.00 3.74
CA PHE A 91 8.65 -11.51 2.95
C PHE A 91 9.91 -12.26 3.32
N LEU A 92 10.61 -12.76 2.31
CA LEU A 92 12.00 -13.20 2.48
C LEU A 92 12.87 -11.94 2.57
N MET A 93 13.43 -11.65 3.74
CA MET A 93 14.17 -10.41 3.96
C MET A 93 15.68 -10.55 3.84
N ASP A 94 16.18 -11.79 3.85
CA ASP A 94 17.58 -12.13 3.59
C ASP A 94 17.66 -13.60 3.16
N ARG A 95 18.82 -14.03 2.66
CA ARG A 95 19.04 -15.38 2.12
C ARG A 95 19.00 -16.50 3.17
N TYR A 96 19.38 -16.20 4.40
CA TYR A 96 19.74 -17.22 5.40
C TYR A 96 18.70 -17.37 6.50
N THR A 97 17.74 -16.45 6.59
CA THR A 97 16.67 -16.48 7.58
C THR A 97 15.36 -16.96 6.98
N LYS A 98 14.45 -17.33 7.88
CA LYS A 98 13.09 -17.68 7.50
C LYS A 98 12.32 -16.42 7.08
N PRO A 99 11.38 -16.53 6.13
CA PRO A 99 10.49 -15.43 5.77
C PRO A 99 9.84 -14.82 7.01
N LYS A 100 9.82 -13.48 7.05
CA LYS A 100 9.23 -12.71 8.14
C LYS A 100 7.78 -12.40 7.82
N PHE A 101 6.94 -12.45 8.85
CA PHE A 101 5.58 -11.93 8.76
C PHE A 101 5.59 -10.45 9.02
N VAL A 102 5.00 -9.70 8.10
CA VAL A 102 4.81 -8.26 8.22
C VAL A 102 3.32 -8.00 8.24
N THR A 103 2.86 -7.28 9.27
CA THR A 103 1.47 -6.83 9.33
C THR A 103 1.36 -5.51 8.58
N LEU A 104 0.42 -5.44 7.63
CA LEU A 104 0.07 -4.24 6.89
C LEU A 104 -1.36 -3.82 7.23
N LYS A 105 -1.64 -2.52 7.11
CA LYS A 105 -2.95 -1.89 7.24
C LYS A 105 -3.40 -1.45 5.86
N ALA A 106 -4.58 -1.88 5.42
CA ALA A 106 -5.28 -1.29 4.28
C ALA A 106 -6.42 -0.42 4.80
N LEU A 107 -6.47 0.82 4.33
CA LEU A 107 -7.52 1.79 4.66
C LEU A 107 -8.26 2.19 3.39
N ILE A 108 -9.59 2.11 3.43
CA ILE A 108 -10.48 2.67 2.41
C ILE A 108 -10.91 4.06 2.87
N HIS A 109 -10.67 5.07 2.03
CA HIS A 109 -11.05 6.45 2.32
C HIS A 109 -11.43 7.21 1.04
N PRO A 110 -12.01 8.42 1.13
CA PRO A 110 -12.25 9.27 -0.02
C PRO A 110 -10.94 9.73 -0.66
N GLY A 111 -10.87 9.68 -1.99
CA GLY A 111 -9.84 10.31 -2.80
C GLY A 111 -10.17 11.78 -3.11
N ASP A 112 -9.38 12.38 -4.00
CA ASP A 112 -9.45 13.81 -4.32
C ASP A 112 -10.78 14.22 -4.97
N ASN A 113 -11.48 13.29 -5.63
CA ASN A 113 -12.80 13.49 -6.23
C ASN A 113 -13.91 12.77 -5.44
N LEU A 114 -13.67 12.46 -4.15
CA LEU A 114 -14.57 11.69 -3.27
C LEU A 114 -14.83 10.24 -3.74
N GLU A 115 -14.03 9.73 -4.67
CA GLU A 115 -14.06 8.34 -5.06
C GLU A 115 -13.43 7.45 -3.97
N PRO A 116 -13.91 6.21 -3.77
CA PRO A 116 -13.25 5.30 -2.84
C PRO A 116 -11.86 4.92 -3.36
N VAL A 117 -10.83 5.14 -2.55
CA VAL A 117 -9.45 4.72 -2.79
C VAL A 117 -8.96 3.84 -1.64
N ILE A 118 -7.95 3.02 -1.91
CA ILE A 118 -7.30 2.17 -0.91
C ILE A 118 -5.85 2.63 -0.75
N THR A 119 -5.42 2.78 0.50
CA THR A 119 -4.01 2.99 0.85
C THR A 119 -3.53 1.84 1.72
N ILE A 120 -2.46 1.18 1.29
CA ILE A 120 -1.78 0.11 2.05
C ILE A 120 -0.52 0.69 2.70
N MET A 121 -0.43 0.54 4.01
CA MET A 121 0.57 1.18 4.86
C MET A 121 0.97 0.28 6.03
N LEU A 122 1.96 0.70 6.81
CA LEU A 122 2.30 0.08 8.09
C LEU A 122 1.25 0.43 9.15
N PRO A 123 1.02 -0.44 10.15
CA PRO A 123 -0.02 -0.22 11.17
C PRO A 123 0.10 1.07 11.98
N GLY A 124 1.31 1.63 12.10
CA GLY A 124 1.58 2.86 12.83
C GLY A 124 1.62 4.12 11.98
N GLU A 125 1.45 4.01 10.66
CA GLU A 125 1.23 5.15 9.77
C GLU A 125 -0.26 5.53 9.80
N ASP A 126 -0.61 6.81 9.71
CA ASP A 126 -2.00 7.32 9.66
C ASP A 126 -2.21 8.22 8.45
#